data_AF-A0A7X0GUB2-F1
#
_entry.id   AF-A0A7X0GUB2-F1
#
_cell.length_a   1.000
_cell.length_b   1.000
_cell.length_c   1.000
_cell.angle_alpha   90.00
_cell.angle_beta   90.00
_cell.angle_gamma   90.00
#
_symmetry.space_group_name_H-M   'P 1'
#
loop_
_entity.id
_entity.type
_entity.pdbx_description
1 polymer ?
#
loop_
_entity_poly.entity_id
_entity_poly.type
_entity_poly.pdbx_seq_one_letter_code
_entity_poly.pdbx_strand_id
1 'polypeptide(L)'
;MREGYDLVVVGAGSAGLTGARTAARLGARVLLVERARMGGDCLWTGCVPSKALLHTAADVSAARRTGDYGLKTDPGPADLALVMARVRAAIAAIEPHDSPRR
;
A
#
# COMPACT_ATOMS: atom_id res chain seq x y z
N MET A 1 -19.76 6.71 34.84
CA MET A 1 -18.34 7.13 34.84
C MET A 1 -17.97 7.46 33.41
N ARG A 2 -17.42 8.64 33.11
CA ARG A 2 -16.92 8.92 31.75
C ARG A 2 -15.58 8.22 31.60
N GLU A 3 -15.58 7.09 30.93
CA GLU A 3 -14.34 6.44 30.51
C GLU A 3 -13.72 7.29 29.38
N GLY A 4 -12.72 8.12 29.68
CA GLY A 4 -12.03 8.97 28.69
C GLY A 4 -10.89 8.27 27.93
N TYR A 5 -10.71 8.58 26.65
CA TYR A 5 -9.55 8.11 25.87
C TYR A 5 -8.29 8.88 26.24
N ASP A 6 -7.14 8.19 26.28
CA ASP A 6 -5.83 8.80 26.50
C ASP A 6 -5.29 9.46 25.21
N LEU A 7 -5.72 8.96 24.05
CA LEU A 7 -5.34 9.49 22.74
C LEU A 7 -6.51 9.38 21.75
N VAL A 8 -6.78 10.47 21.03
CA VAL A 8 -7.67 10.46 19.86
C VAL A 8 -6.83 10.72 18.62
N VAL A 9 -6.86 9.79 17.68
CA VAL A 9 -6.18 9.87 16.39
C VAL A 9 -7.21 10.10 15.30
N VAL A 10 -7.03 11.16 14.51
CA VAL A 10 -7.90 11.50 13.39
C VAL A 10 -7.16 11.22 12.09
N GLY A 11 -7.67 10.28 11.31
CA GLY A 11 -7.09 9.76 10.08
C GLY A 11 -6.33 8.46 10.32
N ALA A 12 -6.65 7.43 9.54
CA ALA A 12 -6.00 6.11 9.57
C ALA A 12 -5.10 5.88 8.35
N GLY A 13 -4.36 6.91 7.94
CA GLY A 13 -3.20 6.75 7.08
C GLY A 13 -1.99 6.19 7.84
N SER A 14 -0.84 6.14 7.18
CA SER A 14 0.38 5.55 7.76
C SER A 14 0.74 6.11 9.13
N ALA A 15 0.74 7.44 9.29
CA ALA A 15 1.05 8.07 10.58
C ALA A 15 0.02 7.73 11.67
N GLY A 16 -1.28 7.79 11.33
CA GLY A 16 -2.35 7.53 12.29
C GLY A 16 -2.39 6.08 12.76
N LEU A 17 -2.23 5.12 11.84
CA LEU A 17 -2.15 3.70 12.16
C LEU A 17 -0.92 3.37 13.02
N THR A 18 0.26 3.90 12.66
CA THR A 18 1.48 3.69 13.43
C THR A 18 1.37 4.30 14.83
N GLY A 19 0.90 5.55 14.94
CA GLY A 19 0.73 6.24 16.22
C GLY A 19 -0.29 5.56 17.12
N ALA A 20 -1.48 5.27 16.60
CA ALA A 20 -2.55 4.59 17.34
C ALA A 20 -2.10 3.21 17.84
N ARG A 21 -1.49 2.41 16.97
CA ARG A 21 -0.99 1.07 17.33
C ARG A 21 0.12 1.14 18.37
N THR A 22 1.02 2.12 18.26
CA THR A 22 2.11 2.29 19.23
C THR A 22 1.57 2.69 20.59
N ALA A 23 0.68 3.66 20.66
CA ALA A 23 0.04 4.09 21.91
C ALA A 23 -0.76 2.94 22.56
N ALA A 24 -1.55 2.20 21.78
CA ALA A 24 -2.29 1.04 22.27
C ALA A 24 -1.37 -0.06 22.84
N ARG A 25 -0.23 -0.33 22.19
CA ARG A 25 0.79 -1.27 22.68
C ARG A 25 1.44 -0.83 24.00
N LEU A 26 1.46 0.46 24.27
CA LEU A 26 1.94 1.04 25.52
C LEU A 26 0.85 1.11 26.61
N GLY A 27 -0.35 0.59 26.35
CA GLY A 27 -1.46 0.52 27.30
C GLY A 27 -2.42 1.71 27.27
N ALA A 28 -2.22 2.67 26.36
CA ALA A 28 -3.12 3.80 26.21
C ALA A 28 -4.46 3.36 25.60
N ARG A 29 -5.56 3.93 26.09
CA ARG A 29 -6.88 3.79 25.50
C ARG A 29 -7.01 4.74 24.31
N VAL A 30 -6.91 4.20 23.11
CA VAL A 30 -6.90 4.98 21.87
C VAL A 30 -8.24 4.94 21.16
N LEU A 31 -8.73 6.10 20.72
CA LEU A 31 -9.79 6.22 19.72
C LEU A 31 -9.18 6.62 18.39
N LEU A 32 -9.25 5.76 17.38
CA LEU A 32 -8.86 6.07 16.01
C LEU A 32 -10.13 6.30 15.17
N VAL A 33 -10.19 7.41 14.45
CA VAL A 33 -11.33 7.77 13.60
C VAL A 33 -10.84 8.00 12.17
N GLU A 34 -11.41 7.28 11.21
CA GLU A 34 -11.20 7.46 9.78
C GLU A 34 -12.55 7.61 9.07
N ARG A 35 -12.62 8.53 8.11
CA ARG A 35 -13.82 8.82 7.33
C ARG A 35 -13.97 7.88 6.13
N ALA A 36 -12.84 7.55 5.51
CA ALA A 36 -12.75 6.80 4.27
C ALA A 36 -12.19 5.39 4.53
N ARG A 37 -11.08 5.03 3.86
CA ARG A 37 -10.46 3.70 3.95
C ARG A 37 -9.21 3.77 4.82
N MET A 38 -9.04 2.77 5.68
CA MET A 38 -7.80 2.59 6.45
C MET A 38 -6.60 2.35 5.51
N GLY A 39 -5.39 2.70 5.94
CA GLY A 39 -4.15 2.65 5.17
C GLY A 39 -3.83 3.96 4.46
N GLY A 40 -4.84 4.81 4.25
CA GLY A 40 -4.70 6.14 3.63
C GLY A 40 -4.10 6.10 2.24
N ASP A 41 -3.55 7.22 1.80
CA ASP A 41 -3.04 7.36 0.43
C ASP A 41 -1.92 6.37 0.13
N CYS A 42 -1.01 6.13 1.08
CA CYS A 42 0.11 5.23 0.90
C CYS A 42 -0.32 3.86 0.35
N LEU A 43 -1.38 3.28 0.91
CA LEU A 43 -1.94 2.00 0.48
C LEU A 43 -2.74 2.10 -0.82
N TRP A 44 -3.60 3.11 -0.95
CA TRP A 44 -4.65 3.10 -1.99
C TRP A 44 -4.29 3.85 -3.27
N THR A 45 -3.51 4.91 -3.18
CA THR A 45 -3.32 5.89 -4.28
C THR A 45 -1.89 6.43 -4.39
N GLY A 46 -1.02 6.10 -3.44
CA GLY A 46 0.32 6.64 -3.30
C GLY A 46 1.39 5.58 -3.50
N CYS A 47 2.18 5.34 -2.46
CA CYS A 47 3.42 4.56 -2.53
C CYS A 47 3.20 3.13 -3.06
N VAL A 48 2.23 2.39 -2.52
CA VAL A 48 1.97 0.99 -2.89
C VAL A 48 1.63 0.86 -4.38
N PRO A 49 0.58 1.52 -4.91
CA PRO A 49 0.26 1.39 -6.33
C PRO A 49 1.35 1.95 -7.23
N SER A 50 1.98 3.07 -6.86
CA SER A 50 3.04 3.69 -7.66
C SER A 50 4.26 2.78 -7.78
N LYS A 51 4.68 2.14 -6.68
CA LYS A 51 5.84 1.24 -6.69
C LYS A 51 5.54 -0.11 -7.34
N ALA A 52 4.32 -0.62 -7.22
CA ALA A 52 3.91 -1.81 -7.98
C ALA A 52 3.97 -1.55 -9.50
N LEU A 53 3.47 -0.38 -9.94
CA LEU A 53 3.53 0.01 -11.35
C LEU A 53 4.97 0.22 -11.84
N LEU A 54 5.78 0.97 -11.08
CA LEU A 54 7.19 1.23 -11.42
C LEU A 54 8.01 -0.07 -11.50
N HIS A 55 7.74 -1.04 -10.62
CA HIS A 55 8.40 -2.34 -10.67
C HIS A 55 8.08 -3.07 -11.97
N THR A 56 6.80 -3.12 -12.39
CA THR A 56 6.44 -3.72 -13.68
C THR A 56 7.04 -2.98 -14.87
N ALA A 57 7.10 -1.65 -14.82
CA ALA A 57 7.77 -0.87 -15.86
C ALA A 57 9.27 -1.20 -15.94
N ALA A 58 9.93 -1.41 -14.79
CA ALA A 58 11.33 -1.82 -14.74
C ALA A 58 11.54 -3.22 -15.35
N ASP A 59 10.65 -4.18 -15.06
CA ASP A 59 10.71 -5.53 -15.63
C ASP A 59 10.53 -5.52 -17.15
N VAL A 60 9.55 -4.76 -17.66
CA VAL A 60 9.34 -4.57 -19.11
C VAL A 60 10.55 -3.88 -19.76
N SER A 61 11.12 -2.88 -19.10
CA SER A 61 12.33 -2.19 -19.57
C SER A 61 13.52 -3.15 -19.64
N ALA A 62 13.70 -4.01 -18.62
CA ALA A 62 14.74 -5.02 -18.60
C ALA A 62 14.56 -6.06 -19.71
N ALA A 63 13.33 -6.54 -19.93
CA ALA A 63 13.01 -7.48 -21.01
C ALA A 63 13.37 -6.91 -22.39
N ARG A 64 13.09 -5.62 -22.63
CA ARG A 64 13.46 -4.93 -23.88
C ARG A 64 14.97 -4.82 -24.10
N ARG A 65 15.77 -4.79 -23.04
CA ARG A 65 17.25 -4.74 -23.12
C ARG A 65 17.91 -6.11 -23.28
N THR A 66 17.14 -7.20 -23.34
CA THR A 66 17.72 -8.55 -23.48
C THR A 66 18.51 -8.74 -24.79
N GLY A 67 18.20 -7.94 -25.82
CA GLY A 67 18.98 -7.89 -27.07
C GLY A 67 20.45 -7.53 -26.86
N ASP A 68 20.78 -6.72 -25.85
CA ASP A 68 22.16 -6.36 -25.50
C ASP A 68 22.99 -7.57 -25.06
N TYR A 69 22.32 -8.65 -24.64
CA TYR A 69 22.92 -9.90 -24.20
C TYR A 69 22.82 -11.02 -25.27
N GLY A 70 22.48 -10.67 -26.52
CA GLY A 70 22.36 -11.61 -27.62
C GLY A 70 21.07 -12.43 -27.63
N LEU A 71 20.12 -12.13 -26.73
CA LEU A 71 18.80 -12.76 -26.71
C LEU A 71 17.85 -12.00 -27.64
N LYS A 72 17.36 -12.68 -28.68
CA LYS A 72 16.33 -12.10 -29.56
C LYS A 72 14.97 -12.23 -28.86
N THR A 73 14.51 -11.17 -28.22
CA THR A 73 13.12 -11.07 -27.76
C THR A 73 12.49 -9.75 -28.18
N ASP A 74 11.26 -9.82 -28.70
CA ASP A 74 10.35 -8.68 -28.78
C ASP A 74 9.15 -8.97 -27.87
N PRO A 75 9.09 -8.38 -26.67
CA PRO A 75 7.99 -8.61 -25.75
C PRO A 75 6.68 -7.93 -26.21
N GLY A 76 6.69 -7.13 -27.28
CA GLY A 76 5.53 -6.37 -27.72
C GLY A 76 5.12 -5.26 -26.73
N PRO A 77 3.93 -4.66 -26.93
CA PRO A 77 3.37 -3.70 -25.97
C PRO A 77 2.90 -4.40 -24.69
N ALA A 78 3.08 -3.73 -23.55
CA ALA A 78 2.56 -4.23 -22.28
C ALA A 78 1.03 -4.12 -22.22
N ASP A 79 0.37 -5.17 -21.73
CA ASP A 79 -1.07 -5.16 -21.46
C ASP A 79 -1.35 -4.38 -20.17
N LEU A 80 -1.89 -3.17 -20.31
CA LEU A 80 -2.20 -2.30 -19.18
C LEU A 80 -3.22 -2.93 -18.21
N ALA A 81 -4.16 -3.74 -18.69
CA ALA A 81 -5.15 -4.37 -17.82
C ALA A 81 -4.49 -5.40 -16.88
N LEU A 82 -3.53 -6.18 -17.39
CA LEU A 82 -2.74 -7.11 -16.59
C LEU A 82 -1.79 -6.39 -15.63
N VAL A 83 -1.15 -5.30 -16.08
CA VAL A 83 -0.32 -4.44 -15.21
C VAL A 83 -1.14 -3.90 -14.03
N MET A 84 -2.32 -3.35 -14.31
CA MET A 84 -3.20 -2.82 -13.27
C MET A 84 -3.79 -3.91 -12.37
N ALA A 85 -3.94 -5.15 -12.87
CA ALA A 85 -4.29 -6.28 -12.02
C ALA A 85 -3.19 -6.60 -11.01
N ARG A 86 -1.91 -6.55 -11.41
CA ARG A 86 -0.76 -6.70 -10.51
C ARG A 86 -0.68 -5.57 -9.47
N VAL A 87 -0.98 -4.34 -9.86
CA VAL A 87 -1.10 -3.19 -8.94
C VAL A 87 -2.17 -3.45 -7.88
N ARG A 88 -3.39 -3.88 -8.30
CA ARG A 88 -4.48 -4.21 -7.37
C ARG A 88 -4.11 -5.38 -6.45
N ALA A 89 -3.38 -6.38 -6.96
CA ALA A 89 -2.91 -7.51 -6.15
C ALA A 89 -1.92 -7.07 -5.06
N ALA A 90 -1.03 -6.11 -5.35
CA ALA A 90 -0.12 -5.56 -4.34
C ALA A 90 -0.88 -4.82 -3.22
N ILE A 91 -1.92 -4.06 -3.57
CA ILE A 91 -2.80 -3.42 -2.58
C ILE A 91 -3.51 -4.48 -1.73
N ALA A 92 -4.11 -5.49 -2.36
CA ALA A 92 -4.85 -6.56 -1.67
C ALA A 92 -3.97 -7.39 -0.73
N ALA A 93 -2.67 -7.54 -1.03
CA ALA A 93 -1.73 -8.22 -0.17
C ALA A 93 -1.41 -7.43 1.11
N ILE A 94 -1.44 -6.09 1.05
CA ILE A 94 -1.05 -5.21 2.18
C ILE A 94 -2.26 -4.80 3.03
N GLU A 95 -3.42 -4.57 2.41
CA GLU A 95 -4.65 -4.10 3.06
C GLU A 95 -5.03 -4.82 4.36
N PRO A 96 -4.88 -6.16 4.50
CA PRO A 96 -5.18 -6.85 5.75
C PRO A 96 -4.38 -6.34 6.96
N HIS A 97 -3.16 -5.84 6.75
CA HIS A 97 -2.28 -5.34 7.82
C HIS A 97 -2.70 -3.98 8.37
N ASP A 98 -3.45 -3.22 7.56
CA ASP A 98 -3.96 -1.88 7.86
C ASP A 98 -5.47 -1.91 8.16
N SER A 99 -6.09 -3.09 8.23
CA SER A 99 -7.53 -3.24 8.44
C SER A 99 -7.99 -2.86 9.86
N PRO A 100 -9.28 -2.48 10.05
CA PRO A 100 -9.83 -2.12 11.37
C PRO A 100 -9.86 -3.26 12.40
N ARG A 101 -9.71 -4.52 11.98
CA ARG A 101 -9.85 -5.70 12.85
C ARG A 101 -8.57 -6.04 13.61
N ARG A 102 -7.55 -5.17 13.61
CA ARG A 102 -6.19 -5.45 14.07
C ARG A 102 -5.68 -4.48 15.13
#